data_AF-A0A3R9PJA8-F1
#
_entry.id   AF-A0A3R9PJA8-F1
#
_cell.length_a   1.000
_cell.length_b   1.000
_cell.length_c   1.000
_cell.angle_alpha   90.00
_cell.angle_beta   90.00
_cell.angle_gamma   90.00
#
_symmetry.space_group_name_H-M   'P 1'
#
loop_
_entity.id
_entity.type
_entity.pdbx_description
1 polymer ?
#
loop_
_entity_poly.entity_id
_entity_poly.type
_entity_poly.pdbx_seq_one_letter_code
_entity_poly.pdbx_strand_id
1 'polypeptide(L)'
;MIRITIVNITFFLVMIVVNYSAATNVGIVANEEPLLIQPAGYAFSIWGLIYVLLFLWILRAPFQRHDKAGIYRDTQVWIPVNFLLNSVWIITFTNEYILLSTFIIFLLLFSLIRIYQIIYWKYNEASFARLPFSIYIGWVSAASVVNLFTWFVWEDRFPFLRMGELGWTILALLVLVVAAIICTRVNRDIWYSIVFIWVYTAIFVKNEDPAILWFTVVAILLLGINLLLQGIFLGNERRRKGMQ
;
A
#
# COMPACT_ATOMS: atom_id res chain seq x y z
N MET A 1 -25.29 11.32 -0.61
CA MET A 1 -24.44 10.56 0.33
C MET A 1 -24.87 9.10 0.45
N ILE A 2 -26.14 8.81 0.74
CA ILE A 2 -26.66 7.43 0.82
C ILE A 2 -26.36 6.61 -0.44
N ARG A 3 -26.66 7.13 -1.64
CA ARG A 3 -26.35 6.47 -2.91
C ARG A 3 -24.87 6.10 -3.07
N ILE A 4 -23.94 7.02 -2.76
CA ILE A 4 -22.48 6.76 -2.82
C ILE A 4 -22.09 5.67 -1.83
N THR A 5 -22.68 5.69 -0.64
CA THR A 5 -22.43 4.69 0.41
C THR A 5 -22.88 3.31 -0.05
N ILE A 6 -24.08 3.18 -0.61
CA ILE A 6 -24.60 1.92 -1.14
C ILE A 6 -23.68 1.39 -2.24
N VAL A 7 -23.31 2.22 -3.21
CA VAL A 7 -22.39 1.81 -4.29
C VAL A 7 -21.06 1.32 -3.70
N ASN A 8 -20.43 2.09 -2.82
CA ASN A 8 -19.16 1.70 -2.21
C ASN A 8 -19.27 0.40 -1.39
N ILE A 9 -20.35 0.22 -0.63
CA ILE A 9 -20.60 -1.04 0.11
C ILE A 9 -20.74 -2.21 -0.87
N THR A 10 -21.51 -2.07 -1.95
CA THR A 10 -21.69 -3.15 -2.93
C THR A 10 -20.35 -3.58 -3.53
N PHE A 11 -19.54 -2.64 -4.01
CA PHE A 11 -18.23 -2.97 -4.61
C PHE A 11 -17.22 -3.47 -3.56
N PHE A 12 -17.30 -2.97 -2.33
CA PHE A 12 -16.47 -3.47 -1.23
C PHE A 12 -16.80 -4.92 -0.91
N LEU A 13 -18.10 -5.28 -0.85
CA LEU A 13 -18.53 -6.67 -0.63
C LEU A 13 -18.09 -7.60 -1.75
N VAL A 14 -18.18 -7.15 -3.02
CA VAL A 14 -17.64 -7.91 -4.16
C VAL A 14 -16.15 -8.17 -3.98
N MET A 15 -15.36 -7.14 -3.66
CA MET A 15 -13.93 -7.29 -3.42
C MET A 15 -13.63 -8.25 -2.26
N ILE A 16 -14.34 -8.17 -1.15
CA ILE A 16 -14.17 -9.09 -0.02
C ILE A 16 -14.46 -10.54 -0.46
N VAL A 17 -15.59 -10.79 -1.14
CA VAL A 17 -15.95 -12.14 -1.59
C VAL A 17 -14.89 -12.72 -2.52
N VAL A 18 -14.46 -11.94 -3.52
CA VAL A 18 -13.43 -12.37 -4.48
C VAL A 18 -12.08 -12.59 -3.80
N ASN A 19 -11.70 -11.70 -2.88
CA ASN A 19 -10.39 -11.82 -2.25
C ASN A 19 -10.30 -13.01 -1.30
N TYR A 20 -11.36 -13.28 -0.52
CA TYR A 20 -11.37 -14.42 0.38
C TYR A 20 -11.52 -15.75 -0.36
N SER A 21 -12.21 -15.80 -1.50
CA SER A 21 -12.29 -17.03 -2.30
C SER A 21 -10.95 -17.42 -2.92
N ALA A 22 -10.08 -16.44 -3.21
CA ALA A 22 -8.76 -16.65 -3.80
C ALA A 22 -7.59 -16.53 -2.78
N ALA A 23 -7.87 -16.22 -1.51
CA ALA A 23 -6.85 -15.89 -0.50
C ALA A 23 -5.82 -17.00 -0.26
N THR A 24 -6.25 -18.27 -0.24
CA THR A 24 -5.35 -19.42 -0.08
C THR A 24 -4.40 -19.56 -1.27
N ASN A 25 -4.86 -19.21 -2.47
CA ASN A 25 -4.09 -19.40 -3.70
C ASN A 25 -3.01 -18.32 -3.88
N VAL A 26 -3.22 -17.08 -3.40
CA VAL A 26 -2.20 -16.02 -3.49
C VAL A 26 -0.92 -16.42 -2.76
N GLY A 27 -1.05 -16.97 -1.55
CA GLY A 27 0.11 -17.41 -0.76
C GLY A 27 0.83 -18.60 -1.38
N ILE A 28 0.09 -19.51 -2.03
CA ILE A 28 0.66 -20.68 -2.71
C ILE A 28 1.43 -20.22 -3.95
N VAL A 29 0.77 -19.53 -4.89
CA VAL A 29 1.39 -19.05 -6.15
C VAL A 29 2.60 -18.16 -5.86
N ALA A 30 2.51 -17.28 -4.86
CA ALA A 30 3.64 -16.43 -4.51
C ALA A 30 4.83 -17.21 -3.93
N ASN A 31 4.63 -18.40 -3.34
CA ASN A 31 5.70 -19.21 -2.75
C ASN A 31 6.28 -20.28 -3.69
N GLU A 32 5.72 -20.45 -4.90
CA GLU A 32 6.25 -21.38 -5.90
C GLU A 32 7.64 -20.94 -6.39
N GLU A 33 7.84 -19.62 -6.57
CA GLU A 33 9.12 -19.02 -6.92
C GLU A 33 9.53 -18.00 -5.84
N PRO A 34 10.25 -18.42 -4.79
CA PRO A 34 10.54 -17.58 -3.63
C PRO A 34 11.54 -16.47 -3.99
N LEU A 35 11.03 -15.26 -4.19
CA LEU A 35 11.85 -14.06 -4.43
C LEU A 35 12.49 -13.56 -3.13
N LEU A 36 13.73 -13.06 -3.20
CA LEU A 36 14.39 -12.38 -2.07
C LEU A 36 13.57 -11.19 -1.54
N ILE A 37 12.87 -10.47 -2.41
CA ILE A 37 12.05 -9.31 -2.03
C ILE A 37 10.71 -9.70 -1.35
N GLN A 38 10.33 -10.97 -1.40
CA GLN A 38 9.02 -11.39 -0.93
C GLN A 38 8.95 -11.34 0.61
N PRO A 39 7.89 -10.76 1.20
CA PRO A 39 7.71 -10.79 2.64
C PRO A 39 7.20 -12.15 3.13
N ALA A 40 7.41 -12.44 4.42
CA ALA A 40 6.82 -13.58 5.11
C ALA A 40 5.28 -13.59 4.99
N GLY A 41 4.68 -14.79 4.98
CA GLY A 41 3.24 -14.98 4.75
C GLY A 41 2.32 -14.24 5.74
N TYR A 42 2.77 -14.02 6.98
CA TYR A 42 2.00 -13.24 7.95
C TYR A 42 1.81 -11.78 7.54
N ALA A 43 2.67 -11.23 6.66
CA ALA A 43 2.59 -9.83 6.23
C ALA A 43 1.27 -9.50 5.55
N PHE A 44 0.67 -10.48 4.89
CA PHE A 44 -0.62 -10.36 4.21
C PHE A 44 -1.80 -10.16 5.18
N SER A 45 -1.61 -10.36 6.49
CA SER A 45 -2.64 -10.04 7.50
C SER A 45 -3.01 -8.55 7.52
N ILE A 46 -2.16 -7.67 6.98
CA ILE A 46 -2.44 -6.25 6.81
C ILE A 46 -3.72 -5.98 6.00
N TRP A 47 -4.13 -6.90 5.11
CA TRP A 47 -5.40 -6.79 4.39
C TRP A 47 -6.60 -6.76 5.34
N GLY A 48 -6.57 -7.52 6.44
CA GLY A 48 -7.63 -7.47 7.46
C GLY A 48 -7.77 -6.07 8.05
N LEU A 49 -6.64 -5.41 8.36
CA LEU A 49 -6.62 -4.03 8.83
C LEU A 49 -7.14 -3.05 7.76
N ILE A 50 -6.69 -3.19 6.51
CA ILE A 50 -7.14 -2.36 5.38
C ILE A 50 -8.65 -2.48 5.20
N TYR A 51 -9.21 -3.70 5.20
CA TYR A 51 -10.64 -3.91 5.03
C TYR A 51 -11.47 -3.29 6.15
N VAL A 52 -11.05 -3.44 7.41
CA VAL A 52 -11.74 -2.80 8.56
C VAL A 52 -11.72 -1.28 8.42
N LEU A 53 -10.57 -0.70 8.09
CA LEU A 53 -10.43 0.75 7.93
C LEU A 53 -11.26 1.29 6.76
N LEU A 54 -11.28 0.60 5.63
CA LEU A 54 -12.10 0.98 4.46
C LEU A 54 -13.59 0.88 4.79
N PHE A 55 -14.02 -0.18 5.49
CA PHE A 55 -15.41 -0.35 5.91
C PHE A 55 -15.85 0.81 6.82
N LEU A 56 -15.06 1.13 7.84
CA LEU A 56 -15.33 2.27 8.73
C LEU A 56 -15.35 3.60 7.96
N TRP A 57 -14.47 3.77 6.96
CA TRP A 57 -14.47 4.96 6.12
C TRP A 57 -15.75 5.09 5.31
N ILE A 58 -16.23 3.99 4.69
CA ILE A 58 -17.48 3.98 3.91
C ILE A 58 -18.68 4.31 4.80
N LEU A 59 -18.77 3.71 6.00
CA LEU A 59 -19.87 3.94 6.94
C LEU A 59 -19.93 5.38 7.45
N ARG A 60 -18.82 6.12 7.44
CA ARG A 60 -18.79 7.53 7.86
C ARG A 60 -19.39 8.48 6.83
N ALA A 61 -19.56 8.05 5.58
CA ALA A 61 -20.01 8.90 4.47
C ALA A 61 -21.36 9.61 4.74
N PRO A 62 -22.42 8.94 5.22
CA PRO A 62 -23.72 9.59 5.48
C PRO A 62 -23.66 10.65 6.59
N PHE A 63 -22.69 10.55 7.50
CA PHE A 63 -22.55 11.42 8.67
C PHE A 63 -21.64 12.63 8.43
N GLN A 64 -20.94 12.70 7.29
CA GLN A 64 -20.10 13.85 6.97
C GLN A 64 -20.92 15.05 6.48
N ARG A 65 -20.54 16.25 6.92
CA ARG A 65 -21.15 17.54 6.55
C ARG A 65 -20.12 18.47 5.94
N HIS A 66 -20.60 19.49 5.21
CA HIS A 66 -19.80 20.56 4.59
C HIS A 66 -18.61 20.00 3.77
N ASP A 67 -17.41 20.57 3.95
CA ASP A 67 -16.22 20.28 3.15
C ASP A 67 -15.85 18.79 3.14
N LYS A 68 -16.11 18.07 4.25
CA LYS A 68 -15.83 16.63 4.36
C LYS A 68 -16.73 15.76 3.51
N ALA A 69 -17.95 16.24 3.18
CA ALA A 69 -18.82 15.53 2.24
C ALA A 69 -18.30 15.60 0.80
N GLY A 70 -17.52 16.64 0.47
CA GLY A 70 -16.88 16.79 -0.84
C GLY A 70 -15.90 15.67 -1.16
N ILE A 71 -15.13 15.21 -0.17
CA ILE A 71 -14.19 14.08 -0.30
C ILE A 71 -14.88 12.85 -0.92
N TYR A 72 -16.06 12.49 -0.41
CA TYR A 72 -16.79 11.31 -0.87
C TYR A 72 -17.41 11.50 -2.25
N ARG A 73 -17.80 12.73 -2.62
CA ARG A 73 -18.31 13.04 -3.95
C ARG A 73 -17.19 12.95 -4.98
N ASP A 74 -16.02 13.46 -4.67
CA ASP A 74 -14.91 13.49 -5.62
C ASP A 74 -14.23 12.13 -5.78
N THR A 75 -14.30 11.29 -4.75
CA THR A 75 -13.80 9.91 -4.79
C THR A 75 -14.84 8.88 -5.25
N GLN A 76 -16.09 9.31 -5.54
CA GLN A 76 -17.23 8.40 -5.78
C GLN A 76 -17.04 7.41 -6.94
N VAL A 77 -16.22 7.75 -7.94
CA VAL A 77 -15.90 6.87 -9.07
C VAL A 77 -14.64 6.05 -8.79
N TRP A 78 -13.64 6.69 -8.18
CA TRP A 78 -12.34 6.05 -7.94
C TRP A 78 -12.42 4.90 -6.94
N ILE A 79 -13.28 4.98 -5.92
CA ILE A 79 -13.43 3.94 -4.91
C ILE A 79 -13.96 2.62 -5.50
N PRO A 80 -15.11 2.60 -6.22
CA PRO A 80 -15.58 1.38 -6.89
C PRO A 80 -14.57 0.83 -7.92
N VAL A 81 -13.94 1.70 -8.71
CA VAL A 81 -12.91 1.30 -9.69
C VAL A 81 -11.73 0.64 -8.98
N ASN A 82 -11.29 1.18 -7.84
CA ASN A 82 -10.22 0.60 -7.04
C ASN A 82 -10.58 -0.81 -6.53
N PHE A 83 -11.78 -1.00 -6.01
CA PHE A 83 -12.24 -2.30 -5.52
C PHE A 83 -12.36 -3.33 -6.65
N LEU A 84 -12.81 -2.92 -7.84
CA LEU A 84 -12.80 -3.78 -9.03
C LEU A 84 -11.38 -4.16 -9.43
N LEU A 85 -10.46 -3.19 -9.56
CA LEU A 85 -9.08 -3.45 -9.94
C LEU A 85 -8.39 -4.38 -8.94
N ASN A 86 -8.70 -4.27 -7.65
CA ASN A 86 -8.20 -5.17 -6.62
C ASN A 86 -8.71 -6.61 -6.83
N SER A 87 -10.01 -6.75 -7.10
CA SER A 87 -10.63 -8.06 -7.40
C SER A 87 -10.07 -8.68 -8.68
N VAL A 88 -9.88 -7.88 -9.73
CA VAL A 88 -9.28 -8.36 -11.00
C VAL A 88 -7.82 -8.72 -10.79
N TRP A 89 -7.08 -7.96 -9.97
CA TRP A 89 -5.70 -8.28 -9.64
C TRP A 89 -5.60 -9.64 -8.96
N ILE A 90 -6.40 -9.92 -7.93
CA ILE A 90 -6.28 -11.20 -7.24
C ILE A 90 -6.58 -12.37 -8.17
N ILE A 91 -7.62 -12.25 -9.01
CA ILE A 91 -7.97 -13.27 -10.01
C ILE A 91 -6.81 -13.48 -10.99
N THR A 92 -6.27 -12.41 -11.57
CA THR A 92 -5.20 -12.52 -12.57
C THR A 92 -3.91 -13.06 -11.98
N PHE A 93 -3.57 -12.67 -10.74
CA PHE A 93 -2.38 -13.16 -10.05
C PHE A 93 -2.51 -14.64 -9.67
N THR A 94 -3.65 -15.07 -9.09
CA THR A 94 -3.84 -16.47 -8.68
C THR A 94 -4.07 -17.44 -9.83
N ASN A 95 -4.45 -16.95 -11.01
CA ASN A 95 -4.50 -17.73 -12.25
C ASN A 95 -3.22 -17.58 -13.07
N GLU A 96 -2.14 -17.07 -12.47
CA GLU A 96 -0.81 -17.04 -13.10
C GLU A 96 -0.71 -16.20 -14.38
N TYR A 97 -1.68 -15.31 -14.62
CA TYR A 97 -1.60 -14.31 -15.70
C TYR A 97 -0.68 -13.16 -15.26
N ILE A 98 0.59 -13.46 -14.98
CA ILE A 98 1.50 -12.58 -14.23
C ILE A 98 1.75 -11.24 -14.92
N LEU A 99 1.97 -11.21 -16.24
CA LEU A 99 2.11 -9.96 -16.99
C LEU A 99 0.85 -9.09 -16.88
N LEU A 100 -0.33 -9.71 -17.03
CA LEU A 100 -1.60 -9.01 -16.89
C LEU A 100 -1.79 -8.49 -15.45
N SER A 101 -1.50 -9.33 -14.44
CA SER A 101 -1.56 -8.93 -13.03
C SER A 101 -0.65 -7.74 -12.73
N THR A 102 0.52 -7.66 -13.38
CA THR A 102 1.46 -6.54 -13.27
C THR A 102 0.83 -5.25 -13.79
N PHE A 103 0.21 -5.26 -14.96
CA PHE A 103 -0.52 -4.08 -15.45
C PHE A 103 -1.69 -3.69 -14.53
N ILE A 104 -2.47 -4.67 -14.07
CA ILE A 104 -3.62 -4.42 -13.21
C ILE A 104 -3.20 -3.85 -11.84
N ILE A 105 -2.12 -4.33 -11.22
CA ILE A 105 -1.66 -3.80 -9.93
C ILE A 105 -1.14 -2.36 -10.05
N PHE A 106 -0.53 -1.99 -11.19
CA PHE A 106 -0.15 -0.60 -11.44
C PHE A 106 -1.37 0.31 -11.67
N LEU A 107 -2.42 -0.18 -12.35
CA LEU A 107 -3.69 0.54 -12.45
C LEU A 107 -4.37 0.69 -11.08
N LEU A 108 -4.32 -0.36 -10.25
CA LEU A 108 -4.79 -0.32 -8.88
C LEU A 108 -4.04 0.75 -8.07
N LEU A 109 -2.71 0.74 -8.12
CA LEU A 109 -1.86 1.73 -7.47
C LEU A 109 -2.17 3.15 -7.95
N PHE A 110 -2.33 3.34 -9.27
CA PHE A 110 -2.72 4.63 -9.85
C PHE A 110 -4.05 5.12 -9.28
N SER A 111 -5.07 4.26 -9.19
CA SER A 111 -6.35 4.64 -8.60
C SER A 111 -6.22 5.07 -7.13
N LEU A 112 -5.34 4.42 -6.35
CA LEU A 112 -5.04 4.83 -4.97
C LEU A 112 -4.34 6.18 -4.91
N ILE A 113 -3.39 6.44 -5.80
CA ILE A 113 -2.73 7.75 -5.90
C ILE A 113 -3.78 8.84 -6.14
N ARG A 114 -4.76 8.61 -7.03
CA ARG A 114 -5.84 9.57 -7.30
C ARG A 114 -6.72 9.80 -6.08
N ILE A 115 -7.12 8.74 -5.38
CA ILE A 115 -7.90 8.85 -4.14
C ILE A 115 -7.12 9.64 -3.08
N TYR A 116 -5.84 9.31 -2.88
CA TYR A 116 -4.96 9.97 -1.92
C TYR A 116 -4.77 11.46 -2.24
N GLN A 117 -4.54 11.80 -3.51
CA GLN A 117 -4.42 13.19 -3.96
C GLN A 117 -5.70 13.98 -3.69
N ILE A 118 -6.87 13.41 -3.93
CA ILE A 118 -8.15 14.07 -3.62
C ILE A 118 -8.23 14.34 -2.11
N ILE A 119 -8.00 13.33 -1.27
CA ILE A 119 -8.16 13.47 0.19
C ILE A 119 -7.14 14.48 0.77
N TYR A 120 -5.87 14.36 0.41
CA TYR A 120 -4.81 15.15 1.02
C TYR A 120 -4.59 16.49 0.31
N TRP A 121 -4.47 16.53 -1.02
CA TRP A 121 -4.06 17.76 -1.72
C TRP A 121 -5.22 18.70 -1.95
N LYS A 122 -6.42 18.16 -2.23
CA LYS A 122 -7.62 18.99 -2.46
C LYS A 122 -8.31 19.40 -1.17
N TYR A 123 -8.43 18.48 -0.20
CA TYR A 123 -9.17 18.73 1.04
C TYR A 123 -8.28 18.98 2.26
N ASN A 124 -6.94 18.88 2.14
CA ASN A 124 -5.97 19.05 3.23
C ASN A 124 -6.33 18.25 4.50
N GLU A 125 -6.95 17.08 4.31
CA GLU A 125 -7.48 16.29 5.41
C GLU A 125 -6.42 15.27 5.86
N ALA A 126 -5.87 15.49 7.06
CA ALA A 126 -4.84 14.65 7.65
C ALA A 126 -5.38 13.67 8.71
N SER A 127 -6.70 13.65 8.97
CA SER A 127 -7.33 12.80 9.98
C SER A 127 -7.67 11.40 9.45
N PHE A 128 -8.66 10.75 10.07
CA PHE A 128 -9.13 9.40 9.73
C PHE A 128 -9.53 9.25 8.25
N ALA A 129 -9.93 10.31 7.56
CA ALA A 129 -10.29 10.19 6.14
C ALA A 129 -9.12 9.74 5.25
N ARG A 130 -7.88 10.05 5.66
CA ARG A 130 -6.64 9.70 4.94
C ARG A 130 -6.07 8.34 5.36
N LEU A 131 -6.18 8.01 6.64
CA LEU A 131 -5.58 6.82 7.27
C LEU A 131 -5.79 5.50 6.49
N PRO A 132 -7.01 5.08 6.10
CA PRO A 132 -7.21 3.84 5.35
C PRO A 132 -6.41 3.81 4.05
N PHE A 133 -6.41 4.93 3.33
CA PHE A 133 -5.76 5.01 2.02
C PHE A 133 -4.25 5.17 2.12
N SER A 134 -3.73 5.78 3.18
CA SER A 134 -2.30 5.79 3.48
C SER A 134 -1.73 4.39 3.70
N ILE A 135 -2.44 3.57 4.48
CA ILE A 135 -2.03 2.18 4.72
C ILE A 135 -2.18 1.37 3.43
N TYR A 136 -3.30 1.55 2.73
CA TYR A 136 -3.59 0.79 1.52
C TYR A 136 -2.61 1.11 0.38
N ILE A 137 -2.32 2.39 0.11
CA ILE A 137 -1.35 2.78 -0.91
C ILE A 137 0.07 2.34 -0.54
N GLY A 138 0.45 2.37 0.75
CA GLY A 138 1.74 1.85 1.20
C GLY A 138 1.90 0.37 0.89
N TRP A 139 0.88 -0.43 1.21
CA TRP A 139 0.89 -1.87 0.96
C TRP A 139 0.92 -2.20 -0.53
N VAL A 140 0.03 -1.57 -1.32
CA VAL A 140 -0.02 -1.80 -2.78
C VAL A 140 1.26 -1.32 -3.45
N SER A 141 1.92 -0.27 -2.96
CA SER A 141 3.23 0.16 -3.49
C SER A 141 4.27 -0.96 -3.39
N ALA A 142 4.39 -1.61 -2.22
CA ALA A 142 5.29 -2.74 -2.04
C ALA A 142 4.87 -3.95 -2.88
N ALA A 143 3.57 -4.27 -2.88
CA ALA A 143 3.03 -5.38 -3.66
C ALA A 143 3.25 -5.21 -5.18
N SER A 144 3.14 -3.99 -5.72
CA SER A 144 3.44 -3.71 -7.14
C SER A 144 4.88 -4.03 -7.50
N VAL A 145 5.82 -3.72 -6.61
CA VAL A 145 7.24 -4.05 -6.84
C VAL A 145 7.46 -5.56 -6.77
N VAL A 146 6.89 -6.25 -5.78
CA VAL A 146 6.98 -7.72 -5.68
C VAL A 146 6.39 -8.38 -6.94
N ASN A 147 5.20 -7.96 -7.38
CA ASN A 147 4.54 -8.52 -8.56
C ASN A 147 5.36 -8.30 -9.85
N LEU A 148 6.02 -7.14 -9.97
CA LEU A 148 6.91 -6.87 -11.10
C LEU A 148 8.13 -7.80 -11.08
N PHE A 149 8.68 -8.09 -9.90
CA PHE A 149 9.78 -9.05 -9.75
C PHE A 149 9.35 -10.48 -10.05
N THR A 150 8.14 -10.87 -9.65
CA THR A 150 7.54 -12.16 -10.01
C THR A 150 7.48 -12.31 -11.53
N TRP A 151 7.08 -11.26 -12.25
CA TRP A 151 7.09 -11.28 -13.72
C TRP A 151 8.50 -11.43 -14.31
N PHE A 152 9.49 -10.72 -13.76
CA PHE A 152 10.88 -10.81 -14.23
C PHE A 152 11.48 -12.21 -14.06
N VAL A 153 11.19 -12.87 -12.94
CA VAL A 153 11.63 -14.25 -12.72
C VAL A 153 10.90 -15.21 -13.67
N TRP A 154 9.58 -15.05 -13.82
CA TRP A 154 8.79 -15.90 -14.73
C TRP A 154 9.30 -15.89 -16.18
N GLU A 155 9.72 -14.73 -16.67
CA GLU A 155 10.21 -14.58 -18.04
C GLU A 155 11.70 -14.94 -18.21
N ASP A 156 12.39 -15.39 -17.16
CA ASP A 156 13.85 -15.53 -17.11
C ASP A 156 14.57 -14.22 -17.50
N ARG A 157 13.96 -13.07 -17.19
CA ARG A 157 14.42 -11.74 -17.57
C ARG A 157 14.64 -10.87 -16.34
N PHE A 158 15.84 -10.91 -15.77
CA PHE A 158 16.29 -9.81 -14.94
C PHE A 158 16.66 -8.60 -15.83
N PRO A 159 16.24 -7.37 -15.46
CA PRO A 159 16.37 -6.25 -16.37
C PRO A 159 17.81 -5.88 -16.74
N PHE A 160 17.90 -5.06 -17.80
CA PHE A 160 19.02 -4.56 -18.61
C PHE A 160 20.41 -4.32 -17.98
N LEU A 161 20.55 -4.27 -16.65
CA LEU A 161 21.80 -3.92 -15.95
C LEU A 161 22.77 -5.10 -15.74
N ARG A 162 22.45 -6.31 -16.22
CA ARG A 162 23.24 -7.55 -15.95
C ARG A 162 23.49 -7.82 -14.46
N MET A 163 22.68 -7.21 -13.58
CA MET A 163 22.69 -7.45 -12.14
C MET A 163 21.88 -8.73 -11.86
N GLY A 164 22.37 -9.59 -10.98
CA GLY A 164 21.61 -10.74 -10.48
C GLY A 164 20.44 -10.32 -9.59
N GLU A 165 19.62 -11.28 -9.18
CA GLU A 165 18.43 -11.08 -8.33
C GLU A 165 18.71 -10.22 -7.10
N LEU A 166 19.83 -10.49 -6.41
CA LEU A 166 20.23 -9.75 -5.22
C LEU A 166 20.39 -8.24 -5.49
N GLY A 167 21.06 -7.89 -6.59
CA GLY A 167 21.30 -6.49 -6.96
C GLY A 167 20.00 -5.75 -7.27
N TRP A 168 19.10 -6.40 -8.02
CA TRP A 168 17.77 -5.85 -8.31
C TRP A 168 16.92 -5.71 -7.04
N THR A 169 16.96 -6.71 -6.15
CA THR A 169 16.23 -6.68 -4.89
C THR A 169 16.69 -5.52 -4.02
N ILE A 170 18.00 -5.33 -3.85
CA ILE A 170 18.56 -4.19 -3.09
C ILE A 170 18.12 -2.86 -3.70
N LEU A 171 18.16 -2.72 -5.03
CA LEU A 171 17.72 -1.50 -5.71
C LEU A 171 16.22 -1.22 -5.47
N ALA A 172 15.39 -2.24 -5.56
CA ALA A 172 13.94 -2.13 -5.31
C ALA A 172 13.64 -1.74 -3.86
N LEU A 173 14.30 -2.39 -2.89
CA LEU A 173 14.21 -2.03 -1.48
C LEU A 173 14.68 -0.59 -1.24
N LEU A 174 15.76 -0.14 -1.88
CA LEU A 174 16.22 1.25 -1.79
C LEU A 174 15.16 2.24 -2.29
N VAL A 175 14.55 1.97 -3.45
CA VAL A 175 13.47 2.81 -4.02
C VAL A 175 12.30 2.90 -3.06
N LEU A 176 11.90 1.78 -2.45
CA LEU A 176 10.79 1.72 -1.49
C LEU A 176 11.11 2.50 -0.20
N VAL A 177 12.33 2.42 0.34
CA VAL A 177 12.76 3.24 1.49
C VAL A 177 12.68 4.73 1.15
N VAL A 178 13.21 5.13 -0.01
CA VAL A 178 13.21 6.54 -0.45
C VAL A 178 11.77 7.06 -0.61
N ALA A 179 10.89 6.27 -1.23
CA ALA A 179 9.47 6.61 -1.36
C ALA A 179 8.80 6.83 0.00
N ALA A 180 9.07 5.95 0.97
CA ALA A 180 8.55 6.06 2.34
C ALA A 180 9.04 7.34 3.05
N ILE A 181 10.33 7.66 2.94
CA ILE A 181 10.91 8.90 3.48
C ILE A 181 10.25 10.13 2.87
N ILE A 182 10.12 10.17 1.54
CA ILE A 182 9.52 11.30 0.82
C ILE A 182 8.07 11.48 1.26
N CYS A 183 7.27 10.41 1.32
CA CYS A 183 5.88 10.50 1.78
C CYS A 183 5.77 10.98 3.23
N THR A 184 6.68 10.55 4.11
CA THR A 184 6.69 11.00 5.51
C THR A 184 6.98 12.49 5.63
N ARG A 185 7.95 12.99 4.88
CA ARG A 185 8.43 14.38 5.01
C ARG A 185 7.60 15.36 4.21
N VAL A 186 7.32 15.05 2.94
CA VAL A 186 6.60 15.94 2.02
C VAL A 186 5.11 15.87 2.27
N ASN A 187 4.54 14.65 2.34
CA ASN A 187 3.10 14.48 2.51
C ASN A 187 2.67 14.43 3.98
N ARG A 188 3.62 14.54 4.92
CA ARG A 188 3.38 14.49 6.36
C ARG A 188 2.55 13.24 6.74
N ASP A 189 2.83 12.13 6.08
CA ASP A 189 2.09 10.88 6.23
C ASP A 189 2.96 9.81 6.88
N ILE A 190 2.74 9.63 8.18
CA ILE A 190 3.43 8.63 8.98
C ILE A 190 2.92 7.20 8.72
N TRP A 191 1.67 7.05 8.27
CA TRP A 191 1.02 5.75 8.14
C TRP A 191 1.57 4.98 6.94
N TYR A 192 1.86 5.68 5.85
CA TYR A 192 2.56 5.12 4.70
C TYR A 192 3.87 4.45 5.11
N SER A 193 4.69 5.13 5.92
CA SER A 193 5.98 4.59 6.39
C SER A 193 5.86 3.47 7.43
N ILE A 194 4.82 3.48 8.27
CA ILE A 194 4.56 2.37 9.18
C ILE A 194 4.32 1.07 8.39
N VAL A 195 3.64 1.16 7.24
CA VAL A 195 3.47 -0.01 6.35
C VAL A 195 4.81 -0.50 5.80
N PHE A 196 5.73 0.39 5.45
CA PHE A 196 7.05 -0.03 5.03
C PHE A 196 7.83 -0.72 6.15
N ILE A 197 7.77 -0.22 7.39
CA ILE A 197 8.38 -0.93 8.54
C ILE A 197 7.80 -2.34 8.67
N TRP A 198 6.49 -2.50 8.53
CA TRP A 198 5.83 -3.82 8.52
C TRP A 198 6.35 -4.72 7.39
N VAL A 199 6.45 -4.20 6.17
CA VAL A 199 6.97 -4.92 4.99
C VAL A 199 8.43 -5.33 5.20
N TYR A 200 9.32 -4.41 5.59
CA TYR A 200 10.74 -4.72 5.83
C TYR A 200 10.93 -5.74 6.95
N THR A 201 10.10 -5.69 8.00
CA THR A 201 10.14 -6.69 9.07
C THR A 201 9.80 -8.07 8.54
N ALA A 202 8.77 -8.17 7.68
CA ALA A 202 8.40 -9.45 7.10
C ALA A 202 9.41 -9.98 6.08
N ILE A 203 10.10 -9.10 5.34
CA ILE A 203 11.20 -9.48 4.45
C ILE A 203 12.38 -10.00 5.29
N PHE A 204 12.73 -9.30 6.37
CA PHE A 204 13.77 -9.74 7.32
C PHE A 204 13.47 -11.14 7.88
N VAL A 205 12.22 -11.39 8.30
CA VAL A 205 11.83 -12.70 8.88
C VAL A 205 11.88 -13.83 7.85
N LYS A 206 11.63 -13.55 6.56
CA LYS A 206 11.62 -14.59 5.51
C LYS A 206 13.01 -14.90 4.95
N ASN A 207 13.94 -13.95 4.96
CA ASN A 207 15.21 -14.07 4.26
C ASN A 207 16.34 -14.65 5.13
N GLU A 208 17.28 -15.35 4.48
CA GLU A 208 18.52 -15.83 5.10
C GLU A 208 19.76 -15.12 4.54
N ASP A 209 19.63 -14.40 3.42
CA ASP A 209 20.75 -13.68 2.80
C ASP A 209 21.25 -12.52 3.69
N PRO A 210 22.53 -12.52 4.11
CA PRO A 210 23.06 -11.50 5.01
C PRO A 210 22.93 -10.07 4.51
N ALA A 211 23.04 -9.83 3.20
CA ALA A 211 22.92 -8.49 2.64
C ALA A 211 21.49 -7.96 2.75
N ILE A 212 20.48 -8.81 2.49
CA ILE A 212 19.07 -8.46 2.69
C ILE A 212 18.75 -8.23 4.16
N LEU A 213 19.29 -9.06 5.06
CA LEU A 213 19.10 -8.91 6.50
C LEU A 213 19.66 -7.57 7.01
N TRP A 214 20.91 -7.23 6.65
CA TRP A 214 21.49 -5.94 7.04
C TRP A 214 20.74 -4.76 6.43
N PHE A 215 20.34 -4.87 5.16
CA PHE A 215 19.59 -3.80 4.49
C PHE A 215 18.27 -3.53 5.19
N THR A 216 17.47 -4.56 5.46
CA THR A 216 16.15 -4.45 6.09
C THR A 216 16.25 -3.85 7.50
N VAL A 217 17.25 -4.24 8.29
CA VAL A 217 17.50 -3.63 9.62
C VAL A 217 17.83 -2.15 9.51
N VAL A 218 18.75 -1.77 8.62
CA VAL A 218 19.11 -0.35 8.40
C VAL A 218 17.90 0.45 7.92
N ALA A 219 17.12 -0.10 7.00
CA ALA A 219 15.89 0.52 6.51
C ALA A 219 14.87 0.76 7.63
N ILE A 220 14.62 -0.25 8.48
CA ILE A 220 13.70 -0.13 9.63
C ILE A 220 14.16 0.95 10.60
N LEU A 221 15.44 0.97 10.97
CA LEU A 221 16.00 1.99 11.87
C LEU A 221 15.89 3.38 11.27
N LEU A 222 16.22 3.53 9.99
CA LEU A 222 16.17 4.81 9.29
C LEU A 222 14.74 5.34 9.19
N LEU A 223 13.77 4.48 8.86
CA LEU A 223 12.35 4.85 8.86
C LEU A 223 11.84 5.18 10.27
N GLY A 224 12.25 4.43 11.29
CA GLY A 224 11.94 4.71 12.69
C GLY A 224 12.43 6.08 13.16
N ILE A 225 13.69 6.40 12.86
CA ILE A 225 14.28 7.73 13.14
C ILE A 225 13.51 8.82 12.36
N ASN A 226 13.19 8.57 11.09
CA ASN A 226 12.45 9.52 10.27
C ASN A 226 11.07 9.85 10.87
N LEU A 227 10.35 8.82 11.33
CA LEU A 227 9.05 8.95 12.00
C LEU A 227 9.16 9.74 13.31
N LEU A 228 10.17 9.46 14.14
CA LEU A 228 10.41 10.19 15.39
C LEU A 228 10.66 11.68 15.12
N LEU A 229 11.54 12.00 14.18
CA LEU A 229 11.84 13.37 13.78
C LEU A 229 10.59 14.09 13.24
N GLN A 230 9.78 13.40 12.44
CA GLN A 230 8.53 13.94 11.92
C GLN A 230 7.52 14.21 13.05
N GLY A 231 7.41 13.30 14.02
CA GLY A 231 6.55 13.46 15.20
C GLY A 231 6.94 14.67 16.05
N ILE A 232 8.23 14.84 16.33
CA ILE A 232 8.76 16.01 17.06
C ILE A 232 8.45 17.31 16.31
N PHE A 233 8.69 17.33 15.00
CA PHE A 233 8.42 18.48 14.16
C PHE A 233 6.94 18.91 14.18
N LEU A 234 6.02 17.95 13.99
CA LEU A 234 4.57 18.21 14.04
C LEU A 234 4.11 18.64 15.44
N GLY A 235 4.70 18.09 16.51
CA GLY A 235 4.42 18.48 17.88
C GLY A 235 4.82 19.93 18.17
N ASN A 236 6.00 20.34 17.70
CA ASN A 236 6.50 21.71 17.86
C ASN A 236 5.67 22.72 17.06
N GLU A 237 5.24 22.40 15.84
CA GLU A 237 4.34 23.26 15.05
C GLU A 237 3.01 23.49 15.78
N ARG A 238 2.41 22.44 16.35
CA ARG A 238 1.15 22.56 17.10
C ARG A 238 1.29 23.44 18.34
N ARG A 239 2.39 23.29 19.09
CA ARG A 239 2.68 24.14 20.26
C ARG A 239 2.81 25.61 19.87
N ARG A 240 3.51 25.92 18.77
CA ARG A 240 3.64 27.30 18.27
C ARG A 240 2.30 27.93 17.88
N LYS A 241 1.42 27.18 17.21
CA LYS A 241 0.10 27.66 16.80
C LYS A 241 -0.89 27.84 17.95
N GLY A 242 -0.72 27.13 19.07
CA GLY A 242 -1.58 27.27 20.25
C GLY A 242 -1.17 28.39 21.22
N MET A 243 -0.02 29.04 20.99
CA MET A 243 0.46 30.20 21.76
C MET A 243 0.16 31.54 21.07
N GLN A 244 -0.39 31.52 19.84
CA GLN A 244 -0.86 32.69 19.09
C GLN A 244 -2.38 32.75 19.13
#